data_AF-A0A2G2W1M2-F1
#
_entry.id   AF-A0A2G2W1M2-F1
#
_cell.length_a   1.000
_cell.length_b   1.000
_cell.length_c   1.000
_cell.angle_alpha   90.00
_cell.angle_beta   90.00
_cell.angle_gamma   90.00
#
_symmetry.space_group_name_H-M   'P 1'
#
loop_
_entity.id
_entity.type
_entity.pdbx_description
1 polymer ?
#
loop_
_entity_poly.entity_id
_entity_poly.type
_entity_poly.pdbx_seq_one_letter_code
_entity_poly.pdbx_strand_id
1 'polypeptide(L)'
;MQGLCIPAAISWHFIDEVYVLINCKGAFHWVLAVVVLKERCIRVYDSMKGHRGHAEEIKDLAEMLSTYLIISDFFEKKDRTEWSLLDAYKEKTDQHAFVVHIVDGIVQQSSGSLDCGLFVAAYAEFLSARHQIPSSKFDLKKHRTRYASLLWDYGVNKACTGYLSDNQDPPRPKHTFILYEDTEMIDVEP
;
A
#
# COMPACT_ATOMS: atom_id res chain seq x y z
N MET A 1 -20.63 2.61 -8.89
CA MET A 1 -19.79 2.08 -7.80
C MET A 1 -19.04 3.25 -7.20
N GLN A 2 -18.97 3.37 -5.87
CA GLN A 2 -18.16 4.40 -5.21
C GLN A 2 -16.74 3.86 -5.03
N GLY A 3 -15.75 4.56 -5.60
CA GLY A 3 -14.34 4.20 -5.42
C GLY A 3 -13.86 4.47 -4.00
N LEU A 4 -12.80 3.78 -3.60
CA LEU A 4 -12.08 4.07 -2.35
C LEU A 4 -11.25 5.35 -2.55
N CYS A 5 -11.26 6.25 -1.58
CA CYS A 5 -10.44 7.47 -1.55
C CYS A 5 -9.23 7.23 -0.65
N ILE A 6 -8.03 7.25 -1.23
CA ILE A 6 -6.77 7.37 -0.50
C ILE A 6 -6.40 8.85 -0.57
N PRO A 7 -6.27 9.55 0.57
CA PRO A 7 -5.91 10.96 0.54
C PRO A 7 -4.57 11.15 -0.17
N ALA A 8 -4.57 11.96 -1.24
CA ALA A 8 -3.37 12.41 -1.92
C ALA A 8 -2.94 13.78 -1.38
N ALA A 9 -1.65 14.11 -1.51
CA ALA A 9 -1.07 15.40 -1.10
C ALA A 9 -1.19 15.76 0.40
N ILE A 10 -1.49 14.80 1.27
CA ILE A 10 -1.36 14.97 2.73
C ILE A 10 0.12 14.85 3.10
N SER A 11 0.60 15.77 3.93
CA SER A 11 1.97 15.69 4.44
C SER A 11 2.16 14.45 5.32
N TRP A 12 3.31 13.79 5.16
CA TRP A 12 3.56 12.48 5.77
C TRP A 12 3.47 12.49 7.31
N HIS A 13 3.69 13.63 7.97
CA HIS A 13 3.62 13.73 9.44
C HIS A 13 2.19 13.61 9.98
N PHE A 14 1.18 13.66 9.10
CA PHE A 14 -0.23 13.47 9.45
C PHE A 14 -0.76 12.07 9.11
N ILE A 15 0.04 11.15 8.58
CA ILE A 15 -0.40 9.80 8.21
C ILE A 15 0.41 8.73 8.96
N ASP A 16 -0.17 7.55 9.15
CA ASP A 16 0.52 6.43 9.83
C ASP A 16 1.23 5.50 8.83
N GLU A 17 0.64 5.35 7.64
CA GLU A 17 1.08 4.43 6.59
C GLU A 17 1.20 5.14 5.25
N VAL A 18 2.23 4.77 4.48
CA VAL A 18 2.43 5.24 3.11
C VAL A 18 2.55 4.07 2.15
N TYR A 19 1.75 4.10 1.09
CA TYR A 19 1.75 3.11 0.02
C TYR A 19 2.68 3.57 -1.10
N VAL A 20 3.70 2.77 -1.40
CA VAL A 20 4.71 3.06 -2.42
C VAL A 20 4.75 1.92 -3.43
N LEU A 21 4.40 2.21 -4.68
CA LEU A 21 4.57 1.29 -5.79
C LEU A 21 6.03 1.33 -6.25
N ILE A 22 6.73 0.20 -6.15
CA ILE A 22 8.13 0.08 -6.55
C ILE A 22 8.19 -0.73 -7.85
N ASN A 23 8.78 -0.13 -8.88
CA ASN A 23 9.15 -0.85 -10.10
C ASN A 23 10.56 -1.42 -9.92
N CYS A 24 10.66 -2.74 -9.85
CA CYS A 24 11.92 -3.43 -9.71
C CYS A 24 12.67 -3.42 -11.05
N LYS A 25 13.85 -2.79 -11.05
CA LYS A 25 14.65 -2.57 -12.26
C LYS A 25 14.96 -3.90 -12.94
N GLY A 26 14.88 -3.91 -14.27
CA GLY A 26 15.25 -5.07 -15.09
C GLY A 26 14.26 -6.25 -15.09
N ALA A 27 13.22 -6.23 -14.25
CA ALA A 27 12.25 -7.32 -14.13
C ALA A 27 10.85 -6.99 -14.70
N PHE A 28 10.57 -5.73 -15.08
CA PHE A 28 9.21 -5.25 -15.41
C PHE A 28 8.19 -5.70 -14.36
N HIS A 29 8.61 -5.67 -13.10
CA HIS A 29 7.86 -6.22 -11.98
C HIS A 29 7.54 -5.13 -10.96
N TRP A 30 6.31 -5.16 -10.46
CA TRP A 30 5.84 -4.20 -9.47
C TRP A 30 5.64 -4.89 -8.13
N VAL A 31 6.15 -4.27 -7.07
CA VAL A 31 5.90 -4.64 -5.69
C VAL A 31 5.25 -3.47 -4.94
N LEU A 32 4.50 -3.77 -3.89
CA LEU A 32 3.94 -2.75 -3.01
C LEU A 32 4.76 -2.69 -1.72
N ALA A 33 5.34 -1.54 -1.43
CA ALA A 33 5.90 -1.24 -0.12
C ALA A 33 4.91 -0.39 0.69
N VAL A 34 4.68 -0.79 1.94
CA VAL A 34 3.87 -0.06 2.92
C VAL A 34 4.83 0.40 4.01
N VAL A 35 5.13 1.70 4.03
CA VAL A 35 5.94 2.32 5.07
C VAL A 35 5.05 2.55 6.28
N VAL A 36 5.30 1.84 7.37
CA VAL A 36 4.59 2.03 8.64
C VAL A 36 5.46 2.91 9.53
N LEU A 37 5.16 4.22 9.52
CA LEU A 37 6.03 5.23 10.11
C LEU A 37 6.21 5.00 11.61
N LYS A 38 5.14 4.77 12.37
CA LYS A 38 5.23 4.58 13.82
C LYS A 38 5.95 3.30 14.25
N GLU A 39 5.97 2.28 13.39
CA GLU A 39 6.68 1.03 13.63
C GLU A 39 8.11 1.04 13.07
N ARG A 40 8.52 2.12 12.39
CA ARG A 40 9.81 2.24 11.70
C ARG A 40 10.12 1.04 10.80
N CYS A 41 9.10 0.53 10.10
CA CYS A 41 9.22 -0.64 9.24
C CYS A 41 8.60 -0.43 7.85
N ILE A 42 9.03 -1.24 6.89
CA ILE A 42 8.49 -1.30 5.54
C ILE A 42 8.01 -2.73 5.31
N ARG A 43 6.71 -2.90 5.11
CA ARG A 43 6.10 -4.18 4.73
C ARG A 43 6.04 -4.25 3.21
N VAL A 44 6.64 -5.25 2.60
CA VAL A 44 6.68 -5.40 1.14
C VAL A 44 5.89 -6.61 0.71
N TYR A 45 4.90 -6.38 -0.14
CA TYR A 45 4.20 -7.43 -0.86
C TYR A 45 4.80 -7.60 -2.26
N ASP A 46 5.27 -8.82 -2.51
CA ASP A 46 5.69 -9.29 -3.82
C ASP A 46 4.74 -10.41 -4.29
N SER A 47 4.10 -10.21 -5.44
CA SER A 47 3.22 -11.21 -6.02
C SER A 47 3.99 -12.40 -6.62
N MET A 48 5.29 -12.29 -6.90
CA MET A 48 6.10 -13.39 -7.42
C MET A 48 6.51 -14.36 -6.32
N LYS A 49 6.06 -15.61 -6.45
CA LYS A 49 6.40 -16.66 -5.51
C LYS A 49 7.90 -16.98 -5.50
N GLY A 50 8.53 -16.85 -4.33
CA GLY A 50 9.89 -17.31 -4.09
C GLY A 50 11.00 -16.47 -4.76
N HIS A 51 10.66 -15.32 -5.36
CA HIS A 51 11.66 -14.41 -5.89
C HIS A 51 12.14 -13.47 -4.78
N ARG A 52 13.45 -13.50 -4.48
CA ARG A 52 14.10 -12.57 -3.55
C ARG A 52 15.05 -11.60 -4.26
N GLY A 53 14.93 -11.48 -5.59
CA GLY A 53 15.85 -10.66 -6.39
C GLY A 53 15.73 -9.16 -6.15
N HIS A 54 14.74 -8.71 -5.39
CA HIS A 54 14.45 -7.28 -5.15
C HIS A 54 14.83 -6.79 -3.76
N ALA A 55 15.47 -7.64 -2.94
CA ALA A 55 15.80 -7.33 -1.56
C ALA A 55 16.79 -6.18 -1.43
N GLU A 56 17.75 -6.08 -2.35
CA GLU A 56 18.73 -4.98 -2.35
C GLU A 56 18.06 -3.64 -2.71
N GLU A 57 17.22 -3.58 -3.74
CA GLU A 57 16.53 -2.33 -4.10
C GLU A 57 15.60 -1.84 -2.98
N ILE A 58 14.94 -2.76 -2.28
CA ILE A 58 14.07 -2.41 -1.13
C ILE A 58 14.92 -1.92 0.04
N LYS A 59 16.07 -2.54 0.28
CA LYS A 59 17.00 -2.12 1.33
C LYS A 59 17.56 -0.73 1.04
N ASP A 60 17.98 -0.46 -0.19
CA ASP A 60 18.41 0.87 -0.63
C ASP A 60 17.29 1.90 -0.41
N LEU A 61 16.04 1.54 -0.73
CA LEU A 61 14.89 2.39 -0.46
C LEU A 61 14.69 2.65 1.04
N ALA A 62 14.88 1.65 1.90
CA ALA A 62 14.77 1.81 3.35
C ALA A 62 15.84 2.76 3.91
N GLU A 63 17.07 2.69 3.40
CA GLU A 63 18.18 3.58 3.76
C GLU A 63 17.97 5.00 3.24
N MET A 64 17.61 5.13 1.96
CA MET A 64 17.30 6.43 1.34
C MET A 64 16.13 7.13 2.03
N LEU A 65 15.06 6.39 2.34
CA LEU A 65 13.90 6.92 3.05
C LEU A 65 14.28 7.45 4.42
N SER A 66 15.07 6.69 5.18
CA SER A 66 15.54 7.11 6.50
C SER A 66 16.33 8.42 6.40
N THR A 67 17.29 8.49 5.47
CA THR A 67 18.08 9.69 5.21
C THR A 67 17.20 10.88 4.81
N TYR A 68 16.24 10.65 3.91
CA TYR A 68 15.32 11.69 3.44
C TYR A 68 14.47 12.27 4.58
N LEU A 69 13.92 11.42 5.45
CA LEU A 69 13.10 11.87 6.58
C LEU A 69 13.93 12.74 7.54
N ILE A 70 15.18 12.38 7.80
CA ILE A 70 16.11 13.19 8.62
C ILE A 70 16.33 14.57 8.01
N ILE A 71 16.77 14.65 6.75
CA ILE A 71 17.12 15.93 6.12
C ILE A 71 15.91 16.84 5.88
N SER A 72 14.70 16.27 5.92
CA SER A 72 13.44 17.00 5.81
C SER A 72 12.91 17.53 7.15
N ASP A 73 13.66 17.36 8.24
CA ASP A 73 13.26 17.67 9.62
C ASP A 73 11.94 16.97 10.02
N PHE A 74 11.66 15.79 9.45
CA PHE A 74 10.41 15.07 9.65
C PHE A 74 10.17 14.71 11.12
N PHE A 75 11.22 14.23 11.81
CA PHE A 75 11.12 13.79 13.21
C PHE A 75 10.99 14.96 14.21
N GLU A 76 11.22 16.20 13.77
CA GLU A 76 10.95 17.40 14.56
C GLU A 76 9.46 17.80 14.54
N LYS A 77 8.67 17.25 13.60
CA LYS A 77 7.22 17.47 13.51
C LYS A 77 6.51 16.61 14.55
N LYS A 78 6.18 17.20 15.69
CA LYS A 78 5.60 16.52 16.87
C LYS A 78 4.11 16.77 17.09
N ASP A 79 3.44 17.47 16.18
CA ASP A 79 2.01 17.83 16.31
C ASP A 79 1.10 16.60 16.54
N ARG A 80 1.44 15.47 15.90
CA ARG A 80 0.66 14.22 15.97
C ARG A 80 1.39 13.09 16.72
N THR A 81 2.72 13.07 16.68
CA THR A 81 3.52 11.93 17.12
C THR A 81 4.78 12.40 17.84
N GLU A 82 4.92 12.01 19.10
CA GLU A 82 6.15 12.12 19.86
C GLU A 82 7.07 10.93 19.54
N TRP A 83 7.88 11.06 18.48
CA TRP A 83 8.66 9.94 17.91
C TRP A 83 9.59 9.26 18.92
N SER A 84 10.25 10.04 19.78
CA SER A 84 11.20 9.50 20.77
C SER A 84 10.55 8.61 21.85
N LEU A 85 9.22 8.66 22.00
CA LEU A 85 8.48 7.82 22.93
C LEU A 85 8.10 6.45 22.35
N LEU A 86 8.16 6.29 21.03
CA LEU A 86 7.80 5.05 20.34
C LEU A 86 8.91 4.00 20.50
N ASP A 87 8.52 2.77 20.86
CA ASP A 87 9.47 1.67 21.06
C ASP A 87 10.35 1.40 19.84
N ALA A 88 9.80 1.51 18.63
CA ALA A 88 10.54 1.32 17.38
C ALA A 88 11.66 2.37 17.14
N TYR A 89 11.62 3.48 17.87
CA TYR A 89 12.56 4.59 17.77
C TYR A 89 13.49 4.69 18.99
N LYS A 90 13.16 4.02 20.10
CA LYS A 90 14.05 3.94 21.26
C LYS A 90 15.37 3.29 20.86
N GLU A 91 16.47 3.87 21.32
CA GLU A 91 17.85 3.38 21.09
C GLU A 91 18.30 3.36 19.62
N LYS A 92 17.45 3.76 18.67
CA LYS A 92 17.79 3.95 17.27
C LYS A 92 18.21 5.39 17.06
N THR A 93 19.39 5.62 16.49
CA THR A 93 19.69 6.92 15.89
C THR A 93 18.78 7.12 14.68
N ASP A 94 18.42 8.37 14.36
CA ASP A 94 17.53 8.65 13.23
C ASP A 94 18.06 8.13 11.90
N GLN A 95 19.37 7.85 11.79
CA GLN A 95 20.05 7.29 10.63
C GLN A 95 19.81 5.79 10.40
N HIS A 96 19.23 5.06 11.37
CA HIS A 96 18.97 3.63 11.17
C HIS A 96 17.97 3.41 10.04
N ALA A 97 18.23 2.47 9.14
CA ALA A 97 17.25 2.11 8.12
C ALA A 97 15.95 1.58 8.75
N PHE A 98 14.85 1.70 8.00
CA PHE A 98 13.60 1.04 8.37
C PHE A 98 13.76 -0.48 8.25
N VAL A 99 13.17 -1.24 9.17
CA VAL A 99 13.19 -2.71 9.09
C VAL A 99 12.30 -3.16 7.94
N VAL A 100 12.81 -4.02 7.06
CA VAL A 100 12.04 -4.54 5.92
C VAL A 100 11.45 -5.91 6.27
N HIS A 101 10.14 -6.03 6.11
CA HIS A 101 9.40 -7.28 6.24
C HIS A 101 8.79 -7.68 4.90
N ILE A 102 9.06 -8.90 4.44
CA ILE A 102 8.38 -9.45 3.26
C ILE A 102 7.09 -10.11 3.71
N VAL A 103 5.97 -9.71 3.11
CA VAL A 103 4.65 -10.29 3.36
C VAL A 103 4.53 -11.58 2.55
N ASP A 104 4.30 -12.70 3.23
CA ASP A 104 4.09 -14.01 2.63
C ASP A 104 2.77 -14.63 3.10
N GLY A 105 2.39 -15.79 2.56
CA GLY A 105 1.15 -16.49 2.94
C GLY A 105 -0.12 -15.89 2.33
N ILE A 106 0.03 -14.94 1.42
CA ILE A 106 -1.08 -14.32 0.67
C ILE A 106 -1.03 -14.72 -0.81
N VAL A 107 -2.11 -14.43 -1.54
CA VAL A 107 -2.24 -14.86 -2.93
C VAL A 107 -1.06 -14.33 -3.77
N GLN A 108 -0.39 -15.22 -4.48
CA GLN A 108 0.75 -14.92 -5.37
C GLN A 108 0.42 -15.36 -6.80
N GLN A 109 1.05 -14.69 -7.77
CA GLN A 109 0.90 -15.01 -9.19
C GLN A 109 1.67 -16.29 -9.55
N SER A 110 1.18 -17.02 -10.56
CA SER A 110 1.91 -18.15 -11.13
C SER A 110 3.17 -17.67 -11.88
N SER A 111 4.20 -18.51 -11.92
CA SER A 111 5.40 -18.23 -12.73
C SER A 111 5.04 -17.91 -14.19
N GLY A 112 5.66 -16.87 -14.75
CA GLY A 112 5.40 -16.39 -16.11
C GLY A 112 4.14 -15.52 -16.28
N SER A 113 3.37 -15.27 -15.21
CA SER A 113 2.28 -14.30 -15.24
C SER A 113 2.81 -12.86 -15.33
N LEU A 114 2.10 -12.01 -16.08
CA LEU A 114 2.38 -10.58 -16.23
C LEU A 114 1.35 -9.73 -15.46
N ASP A 115 0.76 -10.29 -14.40
CA ASP A 115 -0.32 -9.67 -13.63
C ASP A 115 0.15 -8.96 -12.36
N CYS A 116 1.45 -8.76 -12.14
CA CYS A 116 1.99 -8.17 -10.91
C CYS A 116 1.28 -6.87 -10.49
N GLY A 117 1.00 -5.97 -11.46
CA GLY A 117 0.23 -4.76 -11.20
C GLY A 117 -1.21 -5.00 -10.72
N LEU A 118 -1.87 -6.05 -11.22
CA LEU A 118 -3.22 -6.45 -10.79
C LEU A 118 -3.22 -6.97 -9.35
N PHE A 119 -2.23 -7.81 -9.01
CA PHE A 119 -2.05 -8.33 -7.65
C PHE A 119 -1.73 -7.20 -6.67
N VAL A 120 -0.80 -6.32 -7.04
CA VAL A 120 -0.43 -5.15 -6.23
C VAL A 120 -1.63 -4.22 -6.01
N ALA A 121 -2.42 -3.92 -7.05
CA ALA A 121 -3.62 -3.10 -6.93
C ALA A 121 -4.67 -3.73 -6.01
N ALA A 122 -4.88 -5.04 -6.11
CA ALA A 122 -5.80 -5.75 -5.23
C ALA A 122 -5.32 -5.82 -3.78
N TYR A 123 -4.02 -5.96 -3.56
CA TYR A 123 -3.47 -5.91 -2.21
C TYR A 123 -3.57 -4.51 -1.60
N ALA A 124 -3.34 -3.44 -2.38
CA ALA A 124 -3.58 -2.07 -1.93
C ALA A 124 -5.07 -1.80 -1.63
N GLU A 125 -5.99 -2.33 -2.46
CA GLU A 125 -7.43 -2.27 -2.20
C GLU A 125 -7.79 -2.99 -0.88
N PHE A 126 -7.23 -4.18 -0.65
CA PHE A 126 -7.40 -4.94 0.59
C PHE A 126 -6.99 -4.12 1.83
N LEU A 127 -5.77 -3.57 1.83
CA LEU A 127 -5.24 -2.78 2.94
C LEU A 127 -6.05 -1.51 3.19
N SER A 128 -6.41 -0.78 2.11
CA SER A 128 -7.15 0.48 2.23
C SER A 128 -8.60 0.30 2.71
N ALA A 129 -9.25 -0.81 2.34
CA ALA A 129 -10.62 -1.08 2.71
C ALA A 129 -10.75 -1.72 4.11
N ARG A 130 -9.65 -2.16 4.74
CA ARG A 130 -9.65 -3.04 5.94
C ARG A 130 -10.55 -4.28 5.80
N HIS A 131 -10.84 -4.69 4.57
CA HIS A 131 -11.61 -5.91 4.29
C HIS A 131 -10.67 -7.11 4.33
N GLN A 132 -11.17 -8.34 4.51
CA GLN A 132 -10.34 -9.55 4.48
C GLN A 132 -9.84 -9.85 3.05
N ILE A 133 -8.65 -10.45 2.91
CA ILE A 133 -8.17 -10.96 1.61
C ILE A 133 -9.15 -12.07 1.25
N PRO A 134 -9.77 -12.05 0.05
CA PRO A 134 -10.49 -13.22 -0.41
C PRO A 134 -9.48 -14.37 -0.55
N SER A 135 -9.48 -15.28 0.43
CA SER A 135 -8.74 -16.55 0.36
C SER A 135 -9.24 -17.41 -0.82
N SER A 136 -10.45 -17.11 -1.30
CA SER A 136 -11.02 -17.66 -2.52
C SER A 136 -10.28 -17.17 -3.76
N LYS A 137 -9.70 -18.12 -4.49
CA LYS A 137 -9.21 -18.06 -5.89
C LYS A 137 -9.29 -16.65 -6.52
N PHE A 138 -8.16 -15.95 -6.54
CA PHE A 138 -8.00 -14.66 -7.18
C PHE A 138 -8.40 -14.71 -8.67
N ASP A 139 -9.62 -14.30 -8.97
CA ASP A 139 -10.14 -14.28 -10.34
C ASP A 139 -9.59 -13.06 -11.09
N LEU A 140 -8.54 -13.30 -11.88
CA LEU A 140 -7.88 -12.30 -12.70
C LEU A 140 -8.85 -11.57 -13.64
N LYS A 141 -9.79 -12.30 -14.25
CA LYS A 141 -10.73 -11.73 -15.22
C LYS A 141 -11.70 -10.79 -14.52
N LYS A 142 -12.25 -11.22 -13.39
CA LYS A 142 -13.15 -10.39 -12.57
C LYS A 142 -12.47 -9.11 -12.10
N HIS A 143 -11.25 -9.19 -11.57
CA HIS A 143 -10.52 -8.00 -11.10
C HIS A 143 -10.15 -7.06 -12.25
N ARG A 144 -9.66 -7.58 -13.38
CA ARG A 144 -9.37 -6.75 -14.57
C ARG A 144 -10.61 -6.00 -15.07
N THR A 145 -11.75 -6.69 -15.20
CA THR A 145 -13.01 -6.05 -15.61
C THR A 145 -13.46 -4.98 -14.62
N ARG A 146 -13.37 -5.26 -13.31
CA ARG A 146 -13.73 -4.29 -12.27
C ARG A 146 -12.84 -3.06 -12.33
N TYR A 147 -11.52 -3.21 -12.30
CA TYR A 147 -10.61 -2.06 -12.31
C TYR A 147 -10.66 -1.27 -13.62
N ALA A 148 -10.82 -1.94 -14.77
CA ALA A 148 -11.01 -1.25 -16.05
C ALA A 148 -12.31 -0.41 -16.04
N SER A 149 -13.40 -0.96 -15.49
CA SER A 149 -14.66 -0.22 -15.36
C SER A 149 -14.53 0.97 -14.41
N LEU A 150 -13.89 0.79 -13.26
CA LEU A 150 -13.65 1.88 -12.30
C LEU A 150 -12.77 2.99 -12.89
N LEU A 151 -11.71 2.63 -13.60
CA LEU A 151 -10.83 3.61 -14.24
C LEU A 151 -11.54 4.36 -15.37
N TRP A 152 -12.34 3.66 -16.17
CA TRP A 152 -13.17 4.27 -17.22
C TRP A 152 -14.19 5.23 -16.63
N ASP A 153 -14.96 4.79 -15.64
CA ASP A 153 -15.96 5.63 -14.96
C ASP A 153 -15.32 6.87 -14.35
N TYR A 154 -14.16 6.74 -13.69
CA TYR A 154 -13.40 7.87 -13.17
C TYR A 154 -12.97 8.83 -14.28
N GLY A 155 -12.39 8.32 -15.37
CA GLY A 155 -11.94 9.13 -16.50
C GLY A 155 -13.07 9.89 -17.19
N VAL A 156 -14.21 9.22 -17.42
CA VAL A 156 -15.43 9.83 -17.99
C VAL A 156 -15.96 10.92 -17.06
N ASN A 157 -16.10 10.62 -15.77
CA ASN A 157 -16.56 11.61 -14.79
C ASN A 157 -15.64 12.82 -14.77
N LYS A 158 -14.32 12.62 -14.69
CA LYS A 158 -13.31 13.70 -14.69
C LYS A 158 -13.43 14.59 -15.93
N ALA A 159 -13.63 14.00 -17.10
CA ALA A 159 -13.82 14.73 -18.36
C ALA A 159 -15.14 15.51 -18.40
N CYS A 160 -16.25 14.91 -17.95
CA CYS A 160 -17.58 15.53 -17.98
C CYS A 160 -17.75 16.68 -17.00
N THR A 161 -17.14 16.58 -15.82
CA THR A 161 -17.35 17.54 -14.71
C THR A 161 -16.26 18.63 -14.64
N GLY A 162 -15.25 18.58 -15.51
CA GLY A 162 -14.25 19.64 -15.64
C GLY A 162 -13.35 19.80 -14.40
N TYR A 163 -13.04 18.70 -13.70
CA TYR A 163 -12.19 18.72 -12.50
C TYR A 163 -10.84 19.41 -12.78
N LEU A 164 -10.58 20.50 -12.07
CA LEU A 164 -9.34 21.28 -12.17
C LEU A 164 -8.22 20.84 -11.20
N SER A 165 -8.47 19.94 -10.25
CA SER A 165 -7.44 19.42 -9.31
C SER A 165 -7.99 18.31 -8.39
N ASP A 166 -7.10 17.50 -7.80
CA ASP A 166 -7.34 16.28 -7.03
C ASP A 166 -8.01 16.48 -5.64
N ASN A 167 -8.33 17.71 -5.24
CA ASN A 167 -8.94 18.02 -3.94
C ASN A 167 -10.48 17.83 -3.89
N GLN A 168 -11.06 17.26 -4.94
CA GLN A 168 -12.51 17.12 -5.14
C GLN A 168 -12.95 15.65 -5.11
N ASP A 169 -12.16 14.77 -4.46
CA ASP A 169 -12.55 13.39 -4.25
C ASP A 169 -13.91 13.32 -3.53
N PRO A 170 -14.83 12.43 -3.96
CA PRO A 170 -16.08 12.24 -3.25
C PRO A 170 -15.79 11.85 -1.79
N PRO A 171 -16.56 12.39 -0.81
CA PRO A 171 -16.36 12.06 0.59
C PRO A 171 -16.46 10.55 0.83
N ARG A 172 -15.63 10.05 1.76
CA ARG A 172 -15.60 8.66 2.23
C ARG A 172 -17.02 8.11 2.39
N PRO A 173 -17.36 6.94 1.81
CA PRO A 173 -18.60 6.28 2.16
C PRO A 173 -18.60 5.95 3.65
N LYS A 174 -19.68 6.32 4.37
CA LYS A 174 -19.93 5.75 5.70
C LYS A 174 -20.22 4.26 5.52
N HIS A 175 -19.50 3.40 6.25
CA HIS A 175 -19.66 1.95 6.23
C HIS A 175 -21.13 1.56 6.26
N THR A 176 -21.60 0.88 5.21
CA THR A 176 -22.78 0.02 5.30
C THR A 176 -22.26 -1.40 5.21
N PHE A 177 -22.19 -2.09 6.35
CA PHE A 177 -21.85 -3.51 6.39
C PHE A 177 -22.90 -4.27 5.57
N ILE A 178 -22.46 -4.95 4.51
CA ILE A 178 -23.23 -6.03 3.92
C ILE A 178 -22.49 -7.31 4.29
N LEU A 179 -23.03 -8.03 5.27
CA LEU A 179 -22.55 -9.35 5.63
C LEU A 179 -22.78 -10.26 4.42
N TYR A 180 -21.72 -10.76 3.79
CA TYR A 180 -21.82 -11.90 2.88
C TYR A 180 -21.71 -13.14 3.77
N GLU A 181 -22.81 -13.87 3.93
CA GLU A 181 -22.81 -15.16 4.62
C GLU A 181 -22.03 -16.18 3.76
N ASP A 182 -21.36 -17.10 4.45
CA ASP A 182 -20.50 -18.18 3.95
C ASP A 182 -19.05 -17.81 3.57
N THR A 183 -18.19 -17.60 4.57
CA THR A 183 -16.74 -17.87 4.42
C THR A 183 -16.14 -18.32 5.75
N GLU A 184 -15.47 -19.48 5.77
CA GLU A 184 -14.69 -19.96 6.91
C GLU A 184 -13.54 -18.98 7.22
N MET A 185 -13.47 -18.57 8.48
CA MET A 185 -12.57 -17.54 8.96
C MET A 185 -11.17 -18.13 9.22
N ILE A 186 -10.14 -17.48 8.71
CA ILE A 186 -8.77 -17.73 9.13
C ILE A 186 -8.24 -16.41 9.65
N ASP A 187 -7.98 -16.36 10.95
CA ASP A 187 -7.27 -15.26 11.57
C ASP A 187 -5.83 -15.28 11.08
N VAL A 188 -5.44 -14.20 10.41
CA VAL A 188 -4.03 -13.85 10.21
C VAL A 188 -3.79 -12.64 11.09
N GLU A 189 -2.92 -12.79 12.08
CA GLU A 189 -2.55 -11.70 12.98
C GLU A 189 -1.88 -10.54 12.20
N PRO A 190 -2.12 -9.27 12.60
CA PRO A 190 -1.69 -8.07 11.87
C PRO A 190 -0.18 -7.80 11.83
#